data_AF-A0A2G6L9B4-F1
#
_entry.id   AF-A0A2G6L9B4-F1
#
_cell.length_a   1.000
_cell.length_b   1.000
_cell.length_c   1.000
_cell.angle_alpha   90.00
_cell.angle_beta   90.00
_cell.angle_gamma   90.00
#
_symmetry.space_group_name_H-M   'P 1'
#
loop_
_entity.id
_entity.type
_entity.pdbx_description
1 polymer ?
#
loop_
_entity_poly.entity_id
_entity_poly.type
_entity_poly.pdbx_seq_one_letter_code
_entity_poly.pdbx_strand_id
1 'polypeptide(L)'
;METPQKSPNSADKDANTKVGKTMMVIAWVAGLALLTQFFGNWEQKKINPNQNPESYQSGQVTQTILKRNRAGHYITNGEINSTPVVFMLDTGATDVVIPQQLAESLDLPKLGRGSAITANGRVNIILTKIDKISLGKIAFYDVRASINPGMGRNEPILLGMSALKQVNFKQDGNRLILEQAN
;
A
#
# COMPACT_ATOMS: atom_id res chain seq x y z
N MET A 1 -40.29 -31.93 64.60
CA MET A 1 -39.86 -30.63 64.07
C MET A 1 -38.77 -30.90 63.07
N GLU A 2 -39.05 -30.73 61.77
CA GLU A 2 -38.03 -30.55 60.74
C GLU A 2 -38.72 -29.95 59.52
N THR A 3 -38.42 -28.69 59.23
CA THR A 3 -38.89 -27.98 58.04
C THR A 3 -38.03 -28.38 56.84
N PRO A 4 -38.59 -28.71 55.66
CA PRO A 4 -37.78 -28.98 54.49
C PRO A 4 -37.16 -27.69 53.95
N GLN A 5 -35.85 -27.69 53.82
CA GLN A 5 -35.05 -26.58 53.31
C GLN A 5 -35.31 -26.40 51.81
N LYS A 6 -35.80 -25.21 51.42
CA LYS A 6 -36.06 -24.83 50.02
C LYS A 6 -34.72 -24.83 49.24
N SER A 7 -34.62 -25.70 48.25
CA SER A 7 -33.49 -25.79 47.30
C SER A 7 -33.17 -24.42 46.68
N PRO A 8 -31.89 -23.99 46.60
CA PRO A 8 -31.53 -22.74 45.94
C PRO A 8 -31.92 -22.80 44.46
N ASN A 9 -32.70 -21.80 44.07
CA ASN A 9 -33.38 -21.58 42.81
C ASN A 9 -32.52 -21.90 41.57
N SER A 10 -32.93 -22.87 40.75
CA SER A 10 -32.27 -23.27 39.49
C SER A 10 -32.09 -22.10 38.51
N ALA A 11 -32.99 -21.12 38.55
CA ALA A 11 -32.98 -19.93 37.70
C ALA A 11 -31.69 -19.08 37.83
N ASP A 12 -31.06 -19.05 39.01
CA ASP A 12 -29.86 -18.23 39.27
C ASP A 12 -28.57 -18.92 38.75
N LYS A 13 -28.55 -20.26 38.73
CA LYS A 13 -27.48 -21.05 38.11
C LYS A 13 -27.52 -20.95 36.58
N ASP A 14 -28.71 -20.95 36.00
CA ASP A 14 -28.92 -20.82 34.55
C ASP A 14 -28.57 -19.42 34.03
N ALA A 15 -28.90 -18.38 34.81
CA ALA A 15 -28.51 -17.01 34.49
C ALA A 15 -26.98 -16.81 34.50
N ASN A 16 -26.30 -17.30 35.54
CA ASN A 16 -24.84 -17.21 35.65
C ASN A 16 -24.10 -18.00 34.56
N THR A 17 -24.56 -19.20 34.21
CA THR A 17 -23.97 -19.98 33.10
C THR A 17 -24.22 -19.35 31.74
N LYS A 18 -25.38 -18.71 31.53
CA LYS A 18 -25.68 -17.98 30.29
C LYS A 18 -24.81 -16.74 30.14
N VAL A 19 -24.63 -15.95 31.21
CA VAL A 19 -23.73 -14.78 31.23
C VAL A 19 -22.28 -15.21 30.97
N GLY A 20 -21.79 -16.26 31.63
CA GLY A 20 -20.44 -16.77 31.41
C GLY A 20 -20.19 -17.26 29.97
N LYS A 21 -21.16 -17.97 29.38
CA LYS A 21 -21.09 -18.39 27.96
C LYS A 21 -21.08 -17.20 27.00
N THR A 22 -21.91 -16.19 27.24
CA THR A 22 -21.93 -14.96 26.44
C THR A 22 -20.60 -14.21 26.55
N MET A 23 -20.05 -14.05 27.75
CA MET A 23 -18.74 -13.42 27.95
C MET A 23 -17.62 -14.20 27.26
N MET A 24 -17.65 -15.54 27.29
CA MET A 24 -16.68 -16.38 26.59
C MET A 24 -16.75 -16.20 25.07
N VAL A 25 -17.95 -16.15 24.49
CA VAL A 25 -18.13 -15.88 23.04
C VAL A 25 -17.62 -14.49 22.69
N ILE A 26 -17.94 -13.46 23.48
CA ILE A 26 -17.44 -12.09 23.27
C ILE A 26 -15.90 -12.07 23.34
N ALA A 27 -15.31 -12.75 24.32
CA ALA A 27 -13.85 -12.84 24.45
C ALA A 27 -13.21 -13.53 23.24
N TRP A 28 -13.81 -14.60 22.72
CA TRP A 28 -13.35 -15.26 21.49
C TRP A 28 -13.45 -14.35 20.26
N VAL A 29 -14.58 -13.66 20.08
CA VAL A 29 -14.78 -12.73 18.96
C VAL A 29 -13.79 -11.58 19.05
N ALA A 30 -13.61 -10.99 20.23
CA ALA A 30 -12.63 -9.93 20.46
C ALA A 30 -11.19 -10.42 20.21
N GLY A 31 -10.85 -11.61 20.70
CA GLY A 31 -9.55 -12.24 20.47
C GLY A 31 -9.27 -12.48 18.99
N LEU A 32 -10.24 -13.00 18.24
CA LEU A 32 -10.13 -13.19 16.79
C LEU A 32 -9.97 -11.86 16.06
N ALA A 33 -10.77 -10.85 16.40
CA ALA A 33 -10.66 -9.52 15.80
C ALA A 33 -9.26 -8.90 16.02
N LEU A 34 -8.72 -9.02 17.25
CA LEU A 34 -7.36 -8.56 17.57
C LEU A 34 -6.30 -9.32 16.77
N LEU A 35 -6.42 -10.65 16.67
CA LEU A 35 -5.49 -11.46 15.87
C LEU A 35 -5.53 -11.07 14.39
N THR A 36 -6.71 -10.87 13.81
CA THR A 36 -6.85 -10.43 12.41
C THR A 36 -6.18 -9.07 12.19
N GLN A 37 -6.37 -8.10 13.09
CA GLN A 37 -5.70 -6.80 13.00
C GLN A 37 -4.17 -6.93 13.15
N PHE A 38 -3.71 -7.75 14.08
CA PHE A 38 -2.28 -7.99 14.31
C PHE A 38 -1.61 -8.63 13.09
N PHE A 39 -2.18 -9.71 12.57
CA PHE A 39 -1.65 -10.42 11.40
C PHE A 39 -1.72 -9.57 10.13
N GLY A 40 -2.80 -8.82 9.92
CA GLY A 40 -2.94 -7.91 8.78
C GLY A 40 -1.85 -6.83 8.75
N ASN A 41 -1.57 -6.20 9.89
CA ASN A 41 -0.49 -5.21 10.00
C ASN A 41 0.90 -5.82 9.78
N TRP A 42 1.12 -7.07 10.22
CA TRP A 42 2.38 -7.78 10.00
C TRP A 42 2.59 -8.15 8.53
N GLU A 43 1.53 -8.52 7.81
CA GLU A 43 1.59 -8.84 6.39
C GLU A 43 1.87 -7.60 5.53
N GLN A 44 1.25 -6.47 5.83
CA GLN A 44 1.51 -5.22 5.10
C GLN A 44 2.96 -4.77 5.17
N LYS A 45 3.62 -4.93 6.33
CA LYS A 45 5.05 -4.62 6.48
C LYS A 45 5.96 -5.53 5.65
N LYS A 46 5.52 -6.75 5.33
CA LYS A 46 6.26 -7.66 4.45
C LYS A 46 6.07 -7.32 2.97
N ILE A 47 4.88 -6.86 2.59
CA ILE A 47 4.56 -6.45 1.21
C ILE A 47 5.27 -5.14 0.88
N ASN A 48 5.12 -4.14 1.74
CA ASN A 48 5.75 -2.83 1.62
C ASN A 48 6.66 -2.56 2.83
N PRO A 49 7.95 -2.92 2.76
CA PRO A 49 8.91 -2.57 3.80
C PRO A 49 9.31 -1.09 3.79
N ASN A 50 8.86 -0.29 2.81
CA ASN A 50 9.23 1.11 2.60
C ASN A 50 8.02 2.04 2.79
N GLN A 51 7.24 1.82 3.85
CA GLN A 51 6.12 2.70 4.22
C GLN A 51 6.60 4.12 4.58
N ASN A 52 7.81 4.22 5.12
CA ASN A 52 8.53 5.47 5.38
C ASN A 52 9.96 5.29 4.85
N PRO A 53 10.23 5.60 3.56
CA PRO A 53 11.53 5.32 2.96
C PRO A 53 12.64 6.17 3.59
N GLU A 54 13.76 5.53 3.92
CA GLU A 54 14.92 6.21 4.52
C GLU A 54 15.51 7.21 3.52
N SER A 55 15.57 8.49 3.90
CA SER A 55 15.99 9.55 2.99
C SER A 55 17.00 10.51 3.62
N TYR A 56 18.12 10.71 2.95
CA TYR A 56 19.25 11.51 3.39
C TYR A 56 19.49 12.65 2.41
N GLN A 57 19.99 13.78 2.90
CA GLN A 57 20.44 14.89 2.06
C GLN A 57 21.87 15.21 2.45
N SER A 58 22.78 15.18 1.47
CA SER A 58 24.19 15.47 1.65
C SER A 58 24.62 16.48 0.59
N GLY A 59 24.81 17.73 1.01
CA GLY A 59 25.07 18.83 0.09
C GLY A 59 23.94 19.01 -0.93
N GLN A 60 24.27 18.90 -2.21
CA GLN A 60 23.35 19.02 -3.34
C GLN A 60 22.75 17.68 -3.79
N VAL A 61 22.99 16.59 -3.05
CA VAL A 61 22.46 15.26 -3.41
C VAL A 61 21.46 14.80 -2.37
N THR A 62 20.27 14.44 -2.84
CA THR A 62 19.22 13.79 -2.06
C THR A 62 19.21 12.31 -2.38
N GLN A 63 19.32 11.46 -1.36
CA GLN A 63 19.28 10.01 -1.49
C GLN A 63 18.04 9.43 -0.82
N THR A 64 17.37 8.49 -1.46
CA THR A 64 16.27 7.70 -0.89
C THR A 64 16.57 6.22 -1.06
N ILE A 65 16.49 5.45 0.03
CA ILE A 65 16.84 4.03 0.06
C ILE A 65 15.57 3.20 0.21
N LEU A 66 15.38 2.27 -0.73
CA LEU A 66 14.27 1.32 -0.74
C LEU A 66 14.78 -0.10 -0.50
N LYS A 67 14.15 -0.83 0.40
CA LYS A 67 14.37 -2.24 0.68
C LYS A 67 13.48 -3.09 -0.22
N ARG A 68 14.05 -4.14 -0.80
CA ARG A 68 13.33 -5.13 -1.58
C ARG A 68 12.41 -5.92 -0.66
N ASN A 69 11.16 -6.14 -1.09
CA ASN A 69 10.23 -7.01 -0.37
C ASN A 69 10.53 -8.50 -0.63
N ARG A 70 9.77 -9.40 0.02
CA ARG A 70 9.97 -10.85 -0.11
C ARG A 70 9.67 -11.39 -1.51
N ALA A 71 8.83 -10.69 -2.28
CA ALA A 71 8.49 -11.04 -3.67
C ALA A 71 9.55 -10.53 -4.68
N GLY A 72 10.56 -9.79 -4.22
CA GLY A 72 11.63 -9.29 -5.07
C GLY A 72 11.38 -7.89 -5.63
N HIS A 73 10.29 -7.21 -5.25
CA HIS A 73 9.90 -5.89 -5.73
C HIS A 73 10.28 -4.77 -4.76
N TYR A 74 10.41 -3.55 -5.27
CA TYR A 74 10.55 -2.34 -4.47
C TYR A 74 9.19 -1.62 -4.45
N ILE A 75 8.44 -1.81 -3.36
CA ILE A 75 7.17 -1.15 -3.11
C ILE A 75 7.40 -0.08 -2.05
N THR A 76 6.83 1.12 -2.22
CA THR A 76 7.03 2.24 -1.31
C THR A 76 5.84 3.17 -1.29
N ASN A 77 5.60 3.81 -0.14
CA ASN A 77 4.63 4.91 -0.07
C ASN A 77 5.24 6.17 -0.68
N GLY A 78 4.40 6.97 -1.32
CA GLY A 78 4.75 8.28 -1.83
C GLY A 78 3.51 9.13 -2.02
N GLU A 79 3.66 10.19 -2.79
CA GLU A 79 2.56 11.10 -3.09
C GLU A 79 2.51 11.43 -4.58
N ILE A 80 1.29 11.60 -5.09
CA ILE A 80 1.01 12.27 -6.38
C ILE A 80 0.25 13.54 -6.04
N ASN A 81 0.78 14.70 -6.43
CA ASN A 81 0.12 15.99 -6.20
C ASN A 81 -0.37 16.14 -4.73
N SER A 82 0.48 15.77 -3.77
CA SER A 82 0.19 15.76 -2.31
C SER A 82 -0.86 14.74 -1.82
N THR A 83 -1.32 13.84 -2.69
CA THR A 83 -2.21 12.73 -2.30
C THR A 83 -1.39 11.46 -2.05
N PRO A 84 -1.52 10.82 -0.87
CA PRO A 84 -0.80 9.60 -0.56
C PRO A 84 -1.19 8.43 -1.46
N VAL A 85 -0.18 7.76 -2.01
CA VAL A 85 -0.34 6.58 -2.87
C VAL A 85 0.78 5.56 -2.61
N VAL A 86 0.62 4.36 -3.17
CA VAL A 86 1.63 3.30 -3.12
C VAL A 86 2.18 3.09 -4.51
N PHE A 87 3.51 3.09 -4.63
CA PHE A 87 4.24 2.83 -5.85
C PHE A 87 4.92 1.46 -5.79
N MET A 88 5.02 0.81 -6.95
CA MET A 88 5.96 -0.26 -7.22
C MET A 88 6.92 0.22 -8.32
N LEU A 89 8.22 0.13 -8.09
CA LEU A 89 9.18 0.47 -9.12
C LEU A 89 9.17 -0.58 -10.23
N ASP A 90 9.07 -0.11 -11.47
CA ASP A 90 9.05 -0.96 -12.66
C ASP A 90 9.90 -0.32 -13.77
N THR A 91 11.14 -0.78 -13.93
CA THR A 91 12.03 -0.30 -14.99
C THR A 91 11.63 -0.77 -16.39
N GLY A 92 10.69 -1.72 -16.50
CA GLY A 92 10.12 -2.18 -17.77
C GLY A 92 9.01 -1.26 -18.29
N ALA A 93 8.42 -0.43 -17.43
CA ALA A 93 7.39 0.52 -17.81
C ALA A 93 8.01 1.81 -18.39
N THR A 94 7.55 2.23 -19.56
CA THR A 94 8.00 3.49 -20.19
C THR A 94 7.45 4.72 -19.45
N ASP A 95 6.17 4.71 -19.13
CA ASP A 95 5.48 5.78 -18.40
C ASP A 95 5.11 5.32 -16.99
N VAL A 96 4.76 6.26 -16.10
CA VAL A 96 4.10 5.90 -14.85
C VAL A 96 2.71 5.33 -15.17
N VAL A 97 2.35 4.17 -14.63
CA VAL A 97 1.07 3.49 -14.94
C VAL A 97 0.16 3.51 -13.73
N ILE A 98 -1.05 4.06 -13.90
CA ILE A 98 -1.99 4.35 -12.82
C ILE A 98 -3.29 3.57 -13.06
N PRO A 99 -3.86 2.90 -12.05
CA PRO A 99 -5.19 2.32 -12.13
C PRO A 99 -6.26 3.40 -12.40
N GLN A 100 -7.28 3.07 -13.21
CA GLN A 100 -8.34 4.01 -13.60
C GLN A 100 -9.03 4.67 -12.40
N GLN A 101 -9.41 3.88 -11.39
CA GLN A 101 -10.15 4.41 -10.23
C GLN A 101 -9.29 5.37 -9.40
N LEU A 102 -7.99 5.12 -9.32
CA LEU A 102 -7.08 5.99 -8.58
C LEU A 102 -6.84 7.29 -9.37
N ALA A 103 -6.67 7.21 -10.69
CA ALA A 103 -6.53 8.39 -11.53
C ALA A 103 -7.75 9.34 -11.45
N GLU A 104 -8.96 8.79 -11.31
CA GLU A 104 -10.18 9.56 -11.07
C GLU A 104 -10.17 10.24 -9.70
N SER A 105 -9.75 9.54 -8.64
CA SER A 105 -9.65 10.13 -7.31
C SER A 105 -8.56 11.22 -7.18
N LEU A 106 -7.55 11.14 -8.05
CA LEU A 106 -6.45 12.10 -8.15
C LEU A 106 -6.78 13.27 -9.11
N ASP A 107 -7.95 13.26 -9.74
CA ASP A 107 -8.40 14.24 -10.75
C ASP A 107 -7.37 14.46 -11.88
N LEU A 108 -6.76 13.37 -12.36
CA LEU A 108 -5.72 13.46 -13.37
C LEU A 108 -6.29 13.81 -14.76
N PRO A 109 -5.65 14.72 -15.51
CA PRO A 109 -6.17 15.16 -16.80
C PRO A 109 -6.09 14.04 -17.84
N LYS A 110 -7.16 13.86 -18.62
CA LYS A 110 -7.18 12.89 -19.72
C LYS A 110 -6.72 13.59 -21.00
N LEU A 111 -5.45 13.37 -21.37
CA LEU A 111 -4.79 14.07 -22.47
C LEU A 111 -4.93 13.38 -23.83
N GLY A 112 -5.43 12.14 -23.85
CA GLY A 112 -5.66 11.40 -25.08
C GLY A 112 -5.80 9.90 -24.83
N ARG A 113 -5.93 9.14 -25.91
CA ARG A 113 -5.92 7.67 -25.87
C ARG A 113 -4.65 7.15 -26.51
N GLY A 114 -4.19 6.00 -26.01
CA GLY A 114 -3.05 5.30 -26.55
C GLY A 114 -3.18 3.80 -26.35
N SER A 115 -2.09 3.10 -26.63
CA SER A 115 -1.99 1.67 -26.36
C SER A 115 -0.59 1.34 -25.87
N ALA A 116 -0.51 0.47 -24.86
CA ALA A 116 0.76 -0.03 -24.33
C ALA A 116 0.90 -1.53 -24.62
N ILE A 117 2.15 -2.00 -24.71
CA ILE A 117 2.46 -3.43 -24.73
C ILE A 117 2.85 -3.83 -23.31
N THR A 118 2.18 -4.85 -22.78
CA THR A 118 2.44 -5.43 -21.46
C THR A 118 2.79 -6.91 -21.61
N ALA A 119 3.17 -7.56 -20.51
CA ALA A 119 3.37 -9.01 -20.49
C ALA A 119 2.12 -9.80 -20.93
N ASN A 120 0.93 -9.24 -20.69
CA ASN A 120 -0.35 -9.85 -21.05
C ASN A 120 -0.83 -9.44 -22.46
N GLY A 121 0.03 -8.78 -23.25
CA GLY A 121 -0.29 -8.29 -24.59
C GLY A 121 -0.62 -6.80 -24.62
N ARG A 122 -1.26 -6.38 -25.73
CA ARG A 122 -1.56 -4.97 -25.98
C ARG A 122 -2.81 -4.53 -25.22
N VAL A 123 -2.73 -3.41 -24.51
CA VAL A 123 -3.83 -2.83 -23.75
C VAL A 123 -4.08 -1.39 -24.17
N ASN A 124 -5.35 -0.97 -24.12
CA ASN A 124 -5.73 0.42 -24.34
C ASN A 124 -5.47 1.23 -23.06
N ILE A 125 -4.89 2.42 -23.22
CA ILE A 125 -4.57 3.32 -22.11
C ILE A 125 -5.08 4.73 -22.39
N ILE A 126 -5.20 5.52 -21.34
CA ILE A 126 -5.46 6.96 -21.44
C ILE A 126 -4.18 7.69 -21.08
N LEU A 127 -3.72 8.60 -21.94
CA LEU A 127 -2.52 9.39 -21.69
C LEU A 127 -2.85 10.47 -20.66
N THR A 128 -1.95 10.67 -19.70
CA THR A 128 -2.08 11.68 -18.65
C THR A 128 -0.70 12.22 -18.26
N LYS A 129 -0.68 13.15 -17.30
CA LYS A 129 0.52 13.77 -16.78
C LYS A 129 0.35 14.03 -15.29
N ILE A 130 1.45 13.90 -14.55
CA ILE A 130 1.52 14.20 -13.13
C ILE A 130 2.45 15.38 -12.93
N ASP A 131 2.00 16.39 -12.18
CA ASP A 131 2.80 17.58 -11.92
C ASP A 131 3.94 17.28 -10.96
N LYS A 132 3.66 16.55 -9.88
CA LYS A 132 4.65 16.16 -8.88
C LYS A 132 4.43 14.75 -8.34
N ILE A 133 5.49 13.95 -8.32
CA ILE A 133 5.58 12.71 -7.55
C ILE A 133 6.62 12.90 -6.44
N SER A 134 6.30 12.53 -5.20
CA SER A 134 7.26 12.55 -4.09
C SER A 134 7.50 11.14 -3.56
N LEU A 135 8.76 10.80 -3.31
CA LEU A 135 9.18 9.56 -2.65
C LEU A 135 10.20 9.90 -1.56
N GLY A 136 9.79 9.85 -0.29
CA GLY A 136 10.65 10.34 0.78
C GLY A 136 11.03 11.81 0.55
N LYS A 137 12.32 12.09 0.35
CA LYS A 137 12.81 13.45 0.06
C LYS A 137 13.02 13.76 -1.42
N ILE A 138 12.98 12.78 -2.32
CA ILE A 138 13.12 13.03 -3.76
C ILE A 138 11.77 13.42 -4.36
N ALA A 139 11.80 14.28 -5.37
CA ALA A 139 10.61 14.72 -6.09
C ALA A 139 10.84 14.68 -7.60
N PHE A 140 9.89 14.10 -8.32
CA PHE A 140 9.85 14.09 -9.78
C PHE A 140 8.82 15.10 -10.23
N TYR A 141 9.15 15.84 -11.28
CA TYR A 141 8.25 16.84 -11.84
C TYR A 141 7.95 16.51 -13.30
N ASP A 142 6.81 17.03 -13.78
CA ASP A 142 6.45 16.96 -15.20
C ASP A 142 6.41 15.52 -15.74
N VAL A 143 5.86 14.60 -14.96
CA VAL A 143 5.98 13.16 -15.21
C VAL A 143 4.89 12.72 -16.19
N ARG A 144 5.30 12.15 -17.33
CA ARG A 144 4.36 11.48 -18.24
C ARG A 144 3.81 10.23 -17.58
N ALA A 145 2.51 10.02 -17.73
CA ALA A 145 1.83 8.89 -17.16
C ALA A 145 0.76 8.34 -18.09
N SER A 146 0.32 7.13 -17.80
CA SER A 146 -0.76 6.44 -18.48
C SER A 146 -1.73 5.85 -17.47
N ILE A 147 -3.02 5.95 -17.77
CA ILE A 147 -4.07 5.33 -17.00
C ILE A 147 -4.42 4.01 -17.68
N ASN A 148 -4.37 2.92 -16.92
CA ASN A 148 -4.68 1.58 -17.40
C ASN A 148 -6.02 1.08 -16.79
N PRO A 149 -7.10 1.03 -17.58
CA PRO A 149 -8.39 0.50 -17.11
C PRO A 149 -8.39 -0.99 -16.76
N GLY A 150 -7.43 -1.76 -17.28
CA GLY A 150 -7.29 -3.18 -16.99
C GLY A 150 -6.51 -3.49 -15.70
N MET A 151 -5.94 -2.46 -15.06
CA MET A 151 -5.21 -2.61 -13.80
C MET A 151 -6.19 -2.63 -12.62
N GLY A 152 -5.99 -3.55 -11.68
CA GLY A 152 -6.85 -3.70 -10.51
C GLY A 152 -6.84 -2.46 -9.61
N ARG A 153 -7.99 -2.15 -9.00
CA ARG A 153 -8.18 -0.98 -8.12
C ARG A 153 -7.16 -0.87 -6.98
N ASN A 154 -6.71 -2.01 -6.46
CA ASN A 154 -5.82 -2.09 -5.30
C ASN A 154 -4.36 -2.35 -5.70
N GLU A 155 -4.04 -2.38 -6.99
CA GLU A 155 -2.67 -2.56 -7.44
C GLU A 155 -1.87 -1.25 -7.25
N PRO A 156 -0.59 -1.34 -6.86
CA PRO A 156 0.26 -0.17 -6.69
C PRO A 156 0.54 0.49 -8.04
N ILE A 157 0.72 1.80 -8.06
CA ILE A 157 1.13 2.55 -9.26
C ILE A 157 2.49 2.05 -9.73
N LEU A 158 2.64 1.76 -11.03
CA LEU A 158 3.94 1.39 -11.58
C LEU A 158 4.76 2.66 -11.82
N LEU A 159 5.85 2.83 -11.07
CA LEU A 159 6.78 3.93 -11.25
C LEU A 159 7.77 3.58 -12.37
N GLY A 160 7.41 3.99 -13.59
CA GLY A 160 8.18 3.74 -14.80
C GLY A 160 9.32 4.71 -15.06
N MET A 161 9.99 4.50 -16.19
CA MET A 161 11.18 5.23 -16.62
C MET A 161 10.94 6.73 -16.87
N SER A 162 9.72 7.15 -17.18
CA SER A 162 9.34 8.57 -17.25
C SER A 162 9.65 9.37 -15.98
N ALA A 163 9.57 8.74 -14.81
CA ALA A 163 10.01 9.29 -13.52
C ALA A 163 11.45 8.86 -13.19
N LEU A 164 11.74 7.56 -13.27
CA LEU A 164 13.02 7.00 -12.81
C LEU A 164 14.24 7.55 -13.54
N LYS A 165 14.11 8.05 -14.78
CA LYS A 165 15.22 8.69 -15.51
C LYS A 165 15.68 10.02 -14.91
N GLN A 166 14.89 10.63 -14.02
CA GLN A 166 15.24 11.91 -13.37
C GLN A 166 16.16 11.71 -12.16
N VAL A 167 16.44 10.46 -11.79
CA VAL A 167 17.35 10.10 -10.70
C VAL A 167 18.37 9.09 -11.19
N ASN A 168 19.54 9.10 -10.57
CA ASN A 168 20.44 7.96 -10.67
C ASN A 168 19.92 6.88 -9.72
N PHE A 169 19.94 5.62 -10.15
CA PHE A 169 19.62 4.53 -9.25
C PHE A 169 20.67 3.43 -9.31
N LYS A 170 20.98 2.88 -8.13
CA LYS A 170 21.92 1.79 -7.97
C LYS A 170 21.30 0.71 -7.11
N GLN A 171 21.39 -0.53 -7.59
CA GLN A 171 21.05 -1.68 -6.77
C GLN A 171 22.29 -2.11 -5.96
N ASP A 172 22.11 -2.25 -4.65
CA ASP A 172 23.11 -2.74 -3.70
C ASP A 172 22.51 -3.85 -2.84
N GLY A 173 22.78 -5.10 -3.22
CA GLY A 173 22.16 -6.28 -2.59
C GLY A 173 20.64 -6.23 -2.65
N ASN A 174 19.99 -6.17 -1.48
CA ASN A 174 18.55 -6.06 -1.34
C ASN A 174 18.03 -4.61 -1.27
N ARG A 175 18.90 -3.61 -1.48
CA ARG A 175 18.55 -2.19 -1.47
C ARG A 175 18.57 -1.61 -2.87
N LEU A 176 17.72 -0.63 -3.09
CA LEU A 176 17.79 0.28 -4.23
C LEU A 176 18.03 1.68 -3.67
N ILE A 177 19.09 2.31 -4.14
CA ILE A 177 19.46 3.66 -3.77
C ILE A 177 19.06 4.56 -4.93
N LEU A 178 18.18 5.53 -4.67
CA LEU A 178 17.77 6.56 -5.60
C LEU A 178 18.49 7.86 -5.23
N GLU A 179 19.18 8.48 -6.18
CA GLU A 179 19.95 9.70 -5.97
C GLU A 179 19.49 10.80 -6.92
N GLN A 180 19.09 11.93 -6.36
CA GLN A 180 18.70 13.13 -7.09
C GLN A 180 19.72 14.23 -6.82
N ALA A 181 20.31 14.78 -7.87
CA ALA A 181 21.02 16.05 -7.77
C ALA A 181 19.98 17.17 -7.75
N ASN A 182 20.08 18.06 -6.75
CA ASN A 182 19.22 19.23 -6.59
C ASN A 182 19.64 20.37 -7.52
#